data_AF-A0A2V7JFK4-F1
#
_entry.id   AF-A0A2V7JFK4-F1
#
_cell.length_a   1.000
_cell.length_b   1.000
_cell.length_c   1.000
_cell.angle_alpha   90.00
_cell.angle_beta   90.00
_cell.angle_gamma   90.00
#
_symmetry.space_group_name_H-M   'P 1'
#
loop_
_entity.id
_entity.type
_entity.pdbx_description
1 polymer ?
#
loop_
_entity_poly.entity_id
_entity_poly.type
_entity_poly.pdbx_seq_one_letter_code
_entity_poly.pdbx_strand_id
1 'polypeptide(L)'
;MVHLSPMRCSEFFERHSDFRDGLITSPRDVRRFARHLAHCATCRRYDAKVHQAVQALHATSSITPSPDFRQRLDARIAVERRRVPRTPALAGVSATMLVIAALALFVFEVAHRPRIARAPLLPPVAFPKPIAGAGLPLVSFQDPRAIILVGNPYSPPRSLSPSTRAR
;
A
#
# COMPACT_ATOMS: atom_id res chain seq x y z
N MET A 1 -3.99 -10.41 7.57
CA MET A 1 -3.78 -10.74 8.99
C MET A 1 -2.46 -11.47 9.12
N VAL A 2 -1.47 -10.90 9.82
CA VAL A 2 -0.17 -11.56 10.01
C VAL A 2 -0.30 -12.52 11.20
N HIS A 3 -0.41 -13.82 10.95
CA HIS A 3 -0.27 -14.82 11.99
C HIS A 3 1.15 -14.75 12.56
N LEU A 4 1.29 -14.16 13.75
CA LEU A 4 2.52 -14.23 14.53
C LEU A 4 2.53 -15.61 15.19
N SER A 5 3.21 -16.58 14.58
CA SER A 5 3.52 -17.83 15.27
C SER A 5 4.22 -17.51 16.59
N PRO A 6 3.70 -18.01 17.73
CA PRO A 6 4.33 -17.79 19.02
C PRO A 6 5.76 -18.34 18.97
N MET A 7 6.73 -17.57 19.47
CA MET A 7 8.12 -18.00 19.58
C MET A 7 8.20 -19.23 20.48
N ARG A 8 8.87 -20.27 19.99
CA ARG A 8 9.14 -21.48 20.76
C ARG A 8 10.35 -21.26 21.67
N CYS A 9 10.38 -21.94 22.82
CA CYS A 9 11.53 -21.82 23.73
C CYS A 9 12.84 -22.25 23.07
N SER A 10 12.85 -23.28 22.23
CA SER A 10 14.05 -23.71 21.50
C SER A 10 14.61 -22.62 20.59
N GLU A 11 13.73 -21.96 19.82
CA GLU A 11 14.08 -20.83 18.96
C GLU A 11 14.65 -19.65 19.78
N PHE A 12 14.10 -19.41 20.96
CA PHE A 12 14.62 -18.41 21.89
C PHE A 12 16.04 -18.77 22.36
N PHE A 13 16.28 -20.01 22.79
CA PHE A 13 17.58 -20.46 23.27
C PHE A 13 18.66 -20.41 22.20
N GLU A 14 18.36 -20.87 20.98
CA GLU A 14 19.29 -20.87 19.85
C GLU A 14 19.81 -19.46 19.50
N ARG A 15 18.98 -18.43 19.72
CA ARG A 15 19.27 -17.05 19.32
C ARG A 15 19.30 -16.08 20.51
N HIS A 16 19.41 -16.59 21.73
CA HIS A 16 19.40 -15.76 22.94
C HIS A 16 20.62 -14.86 23.03
N SER A 17 21.81 -15.37 22.70
CA SER A 17 23.05 -14.57 22.67
C SER A 17 22.91 -13.40 21.72
N ASP A 18 22.45 -13.64 20.50
CA ASP A 18 22.27 -12.60 19.48
C ASP A 18 21.27 -11.52 19.95
N PHE A 19 20.19 -11.94 20.62
CA PHE A 19 19.22 -11.04 21.20
C PHE A 19 19.84 -10.20 22.33
N ARG A 20 20.55 -10.84 23.26
CA ARG A 20 21.19 -10.21 24.41
C ARG A 20 22.29 -9.23 24.00
N ASP A 21 23.07 -9.59 22.99
CA ASP A 21 24.20 -8.81 22.48
C ASP A 21 23.75 -7.71 21.49
N GLY A 22 22.45 -7.60 21.21
CA GLY A 22 21.88 -6.58 20.34
C GLY A 22 22.14 -6.80 18.84
N LEU A 23 22.50 -8.02 18.44
CA LEU A 23 22.73 -8.38 17.04
C LEU A 23 21.41 -8.54 16.26
N ILE A 24 20.29 -8.75 16.96
CA ILE A 24 18.96 -8.73 16.35
C ILE A 24 18.51 -7.29 16.13
N THR A 25 18.62 -6.81 14.89
CA THR A 25 18.30 -5.41 14.51
C THR A 25 16.87 -5.19 14.07
N SER A 26 16.17 -6.25 13.64
CA SER A 26 14.77 -6.20 13.20
C SER A 26 13.84 -5.82 14.37
N PRO A 27 13.12 -4.68 14.31
CA PRO A 27 12.23 -4.26 15.41
C PRO A 27 11.08 -5.25 15.67
N ARG A 28 10.70 -6.04 14.66
CA ARG A 28 9.70 -7.09 14.81
C ARG A 28 10.24 -8.24 15.67
N ASP A 29 11.48 -8.65 15.42
CA ASP A 29 12.10 -9.75 16.12
C ASP A 29 12.43 -9.36 17.55
N VAL A 30 13.00 -8.18 17.78
CA VAL A 30 13.22 -7.64 19.14
C VAL A 30 11.93 -7.69 19.97
N ARG A 31 10.80 -7.25 19.40
CA ARG A 31 9.49 -7.32 20.07
C ARG A 31 9.01 -8.76 20.30
N ARG A 32 9.31 -9.69 19.39
CA ARG A 32 8.95 -11.11 19.53
C ARG A 32 9.72 -11.77 20.69
N PHE A 33 11.02 -11.50 20.81
CA PHE A 33 11.86 -11.96 21.93
C PHE A 33 11.40 -11.34 23.26
N ALA A 34 11.23 -10.01 23.30
CA ALA A 34 10.76 -9.31 24.50
C ALA A 34 9.40 -9.85 24.99
N ARG A 35 8.46 -10.08 24.05
CA ARG A 35 7.17 -10.69 24.37
C ARG A 35 7.33 -12.11 24.91
N HIS A 36 8.20 -12.92 24.34
CA HIS A 36 8.43 -14.28 24.83
C HIS A 36 8.96 -14.26 26.27
N LEU A 37 9.92 -13.40 26.60
CA LEU A 37 10.42 -13.22 27.98
C LEU A 37 9.35 -12.78 28.98
N ALA A 38 8.45 -11.89 28.55
CA ALA A 38 7.34 -11.44 29.40
C ALA A 38 6.39 -12.60 29.78
N HIS A 39 6.13 -13.54 28.86
CA HIS A 39 5.10 -14.57 29.04
C HIS A 39 5.65 -15.95 29.41
N CYS A 40 6.92 -16.27 29.09
CA CYS A 40 7.53 -17.56 29.36
C CYS A 40 8.38 -17.54 30.65
N ALA A 41 7.90 -18.19 31.71
CA ALA A 41 8.61 -18.27 32.99
C ALA A 41 9.97 -18.99 32.88
N THR A 42 10.06 -20.03 32.05
CA THR A 42 11.30 -20.80 31.85
C THR A 42 12.39 -19.95 31.22
N CYS A 43 12.09 -19.26 30.11
CA CYS A 43 13.06 -18.41 29.42
C CYS A 43 13.42 -17.17 30.24
N ARG A 44 12.49 -16.61 31.02
CA ARG A 44 12.79 -15.52 31.97
C ARG A 44 13.77 -15.95 33.07
N ARG A 45 13.60 -17.15 33.64
CA ARG A 45 14.54 -17.69 34.64
C ARG A 45 15.92 -17.93 34.04
N TYR A 46 15.98 -18.42 32.80
CA TYR A 46 17.23 -18.59 32.09
C TYR A 46 17.94 -17.25 31.86
N ASP A 47 17.25 -16.27 31.32
CA ASP A 47 17.79 -14.93 31.07
C ASP A 47 18.34 -14.28 32.35
N ALA A 48 17.60 -14.37 33.46
CA ALA A 48 18.04 -13.90 34.76
C ALA A 48 19.31 -14.60 35.25
N LYS A 49 19.42 -15.93 35.10
CA LYS A 49 20.63 -16.69 35.46
C LYS A 49 21.84 -16.28 34.64
N VAL A 50 21.67 -16.08 33.34
CA VAL A 50 22.75 -15.61 32.46
C VAL A 50 23.18 -14.19 32.86
N HIS A 51 22.23 -13.30 33.14
CA HIS A 51 22.53 -11.96 33.67
C HIS A 51 23.33 -12.00 34.97
N GLN A 52 22.90 -12.83 35.93
CA GLN A 52 23.60 -12.98 37.21
C GLN A 52 25.01 -13.55 37.04
N ALA A 53 25.18 -14.58 36.19
CA ALA A 53 26.49 -15.18 35.93
C ALA A 53 27.48 -14.17 35.32
N VAL A 54 27.03 -13.39 34.34
CA VAL A 54 27.87 -12.35 33.70
C VAL A 54 28.24 -11.25 34.71
N GLN A 55 27.30 -10.81 35.55
CA GLN A 55 27.59 -9.84 36.60
C GLN A 55 28.61 -10.37 37.62
N ALA A 56 28.49 -11.64 38.02
CA ALA A 56 29.45 -12.27 38.92
C ALA A 56 30.87 -12.31 38.32
N LEU A 57 30.99 -12.64 37.03
CA LEU A 57 32.28 -12.61 36.34
C LEU A 57 32.88 -11.20 36.32
N HIS A 58 32.08 -10.17 36.01
CA HIS A 58 32.54 -8.78 36.04
C HIS A 58 32.95 -8.30 37.43
N ALA A 59 32.33 -8.81 38.50
CA ALA A 59 32.70 -8.46 39.87
C ALA A 59 34.05 -9.07 40.31
N THR A 60 34.46 -10.19 39.71
CA THR A 60 35.65 -10.95 40.15
C THR A 60 36.98 -10.49 39.54
N SER A 61 36.99 -9.85 38.37
CA SER A 61 38.25 -9.56 37.69
C SER A 61 38.27 -8.21 36.98
N SER A 62 39.10 -7.30 37.48
CA SER A 62 39.63 -6.19 36.67
C SER A 62 40.83 -6.72 35.90
N ILE A 63 40.61 -7.08 34.63
CA ILE A 63 41.73 -7.38 33.73
C ILE A 63 42.34 -6.05 33.31
N THR A 64 43.56 -5.76 33.77
CA THR A 64 44.31 -4.59 33.33
C THR A 64 44.95 -4.90 31.97
N PRO A 65 44.53 -4.25 30.88
CA PRO A 65 45.16 -4.45 29.57
C PRO A 65 46.58 -3.89 29.57
N SER A 66 47.41 -4.33 28.62
CA SER A 66 48.75 -3.76 28.46
C SER A 66 48.68 -2.24 28.20
N PRO A 67 49.66 -1.42 28.64
CA PRO A 67 49.60 0.03 28.51
C PRO A 67 49.39 0.54 27.08
N ASP A 68 49.91 -0.21 26.11
CA ASP A 68 49.86 0.04 24.67
C ASP A 68 48.65 -0.63 23.97
N PHE A 69 47.83 -1.38 24.69
CA PHE A 69 46.66 -2.09 24.13
C PHE A 69 45.69 -1.14 23.43
N ARG A 70 45.38 0.00 24.05
CA ARG A 70 44.45 0.98 23.46
C ARG A 70 44.95 1.49 22.12
N GLN A 71 46.25 1.82 22.03
CA GLN A 71 46.86 2.27 20.79
C GLN A 71 46.80 1.20 19.70
N ARG A 72 47.12 -0.07 20.02
CA ARG A 72 47.02 -1.18 19.05
C ARG A 72 45.59 -1.44 18.61
N LEU A 73 44.63 -1.36 19.53
CA LEU A 73 43.21 -1.53 19.26
C LEU A 73 42.69 -0.46 18.31
N ASP A 74 42.98 0.81 18.59
CA ASP A 74 42.57 1.95 17.76
C ASP A 74 43.16 1.86 16.35
N ALA A 75 44.45 1.51 16.25
CA ALA A 75 45.10 1.27 14.96
C ALA A 75 44.41 0.16 14.17
N ARG A 76 44.04 -0.94 14.82
CA ARG A 76 43.33 -2.05 14.17
C ARG A 76 41.93 -1.66 13.74
N ILE A 77 41.15 -0.99 14.60
CA ILE A 77 39.80 -0.51 14.27
C ILE A 77 39.85 0.44 13.07
N ALA A 78 40.85 1.31 12.99
CA ALA A 78 41.03 2.22 11.84
C ALA A 78 41.31 1.48 10.52
N VAL A 79 42.04 0.36 10.58
CA VAL A 79 42.25 -0.51 9.40
C VAL A 79 40.95 -1.21 9.01
N GLU A 80 40.23 -1.82 9.95
CA GLU A 80 38.99 -2.55 9.63
C GLU A 80 37.87 -1.61 9.15
N ARG A 81 37.74 -0.41 9.71
CA ARG A 81 36.78 0.61 9.22
C ARG A 81 37.03 1.03 7.78
N ARG A 82 38.26 0.91 7.28
CA ARG A 82 38.59 1.16 5.87
C ARG A 82 38.29 -0.03 4.97
N ARG A 83 38.25 -1.26 5.52
CA ARG A 83 37.96 -2.50 4.80
C ARG A 83 36.48 -2.76 4.63
N VAL A 84 35.64 -2.30 5.56
CA VAL A 84 34.18 -2.32 5.37
C VAL A 84 33.86 -1.38 4.21
N PRO A 85 33.30 -1.87 3.09
CA PRO A 85 32.87 -1.01 2.00
C PRO A 85 31.87 -0.01 2.59
N ARG A 86 32.24 1.27 2.65
CA ARG A 86 31.23 2.31 2.78
C ARG A 86 30.33 2.14 1.55
N THR A 87 29.03 1.98 1.75
CA THR A 87 28.08 2.14 0.65
C THR A 87 28.44 3.44 -0.05
N PRO A 88 28.83 3.39 -1.34
CA PRO A 88 29.45 4.54 -1.97
C PRO A 88 28.46 5.70 -1.95
N ALA A 89 28.95 6.89 -1.61
CA ALA A 89 28.18 8.13 -1.61
C ALA A 89 27.47 8.42 -2.96
N LEU A 90 27.84 7.71 -4.04
CA LEU A 90 27.12 7.69 -5.31
C LEU A 90 25.63 7.27 -5.20
N ALA A 91 25.25 6.49 -4.17
CA ALA A 91 23.84 6.17 -3.93
C ALA A 91 23.02 7.41 -3.49
N GLY A 92 23.66 8.42 -2.91
CA GLY A 92 23.02 9.71 -2.59
C GLY A 92 22.86 10.60 -3.81
N VAL A 93 23.83 10.57 -4.73
CA VAL A 93 23.83 11.36 -5.98
C VAL A 93 22.69 10.92 -6.91
N SER A 94 22.41 9.60 -6.98
CA SER A 94 21.28 9.09 -7.77
C SER A 94 19.93 9.51 -7.20
N ALA A 95 19.76 9.50 -5.87
CA ALA A 95 18.52 9.93 -5.22
C ALA A 95 18.23 11.42 -5.48
N THR A 96 19.23 12.29 -5.36
CA THR A 96 19.05 13.72 -5.66
C THR A 96 18.72 13.98 -7.12
N MET A 97 19.37 13.26 -8.04
CA MET A 97 19.07 13.38 -9.47
C MET A 97 17.66 12.92 -9.81
N LEU A 98 17.18 11.84 -9.19
CA LEU A 98 15.80 11.38 -9.35
C LEU A 98 14.78 12.39 -8.83
N VAL A 99 15.04 13.02 -7.68
CA VAL A 99 14.18 14.07 -7.13
C VAL A 99 14.14 15.29 -8.06
N ILE A 100 15.30 15.74 -8.56
CA ILE A 100 15.39 16.87 -9.49
C ILE A 100 14.64 16.55 -10.80
N ALA A 101 14.85 15.36 -11.37
CA ALA A 101 14.16 14.93 -12.58
C ALA A 101 12.64 14.84 -12.38
N ALA A 102 12.18 14.30 -11.25
CA ALA A 102 10.76 14.23 -10.91
C ALA A 102 10.14 15.64 -10.78
N LEU A 103 10.85 16.57 -10.14
CA LEU A 103 10.39 17.95 -10.00
C LEU A 103 10.32 18.66 -11.35
N ALA A 104 11.32 18.46 -12.22
CA ALA A 104 11.36 19.02 -13.56
C ALA A 104 10.20 18.51 -14.44
N LEU A 105 9.94 17.20 -14.42
CA LEU A 105 8.80 16.60 -15.12
C LEU A 105 7.47 17.12 -14.61
N PHE A 106 7.32 17.28 -13.28
CA PHE A 106 6.11 17.83 -12.68
C PHE A 106 5.85 19.28 -13.14
N VAL A 107 6.88 20.13 -13.11
CA VAL A 107 6.77 21.53 -13.58
C VAL A 107 6.46 21.59 -15.06
N PHE A 108 7.11 20.76 -15.88
CA PHE A 108 6.87 20.69 -17.32
C PHE A 108 5.41 20.34 -17.63
N GLU A 109 4.88 19.29 -16.97
CA GLU A 109 3.48 18.89 -17.08
C GLU A 109 2.54 20.03 -16.70
N VAL A 110 2.73 20.66 -15.53
CA VAL A 110 1.86 21.76 -15.07
C VAL A 110 1.90 22.94 -16.02
N ALA A 111 3.07 23.31 -16.54
CA ALA A 111 3.23 24.44 -17.46
C ALA A 111 2.61 24.17 -18.85
N HIS A 112 2.62 22.91 -19.30
CA HIS A 112 2.10 22.52 -20.61
C HIS A 112 0.66 22.00 -20.58
N ARG A 113 -0.01 22.01 -19.41
CA ARG A 113 -1.44 21.70 -19.34
C ARG A 113 -2.19 22.68 -20.24
N PRO A 114 -2.81 22.22 -21.36
CA PRO A 114 -3.65 23.09 -22.14
C PRO A 114 -4.77 23.57 -21.21
N ARG A 115 -4.94 24.89 -21.11
CA ARG A 115 -6.09 25.45 -20.40
C ARG A 115 -7.32 24.90 -21.09
N ILE A 116 -7.98 23.94 -20.44
CA ILE A 116 -9.29 23.45 -20.87
C ILE A 116 -10.18 24.69 -20.83
N ALA A 117 -10.47 25.26 -21.99
CA ALA A 117 -11.43 26.34 -22.11
C ALA A 117 -12.71 25.80 -21.48
N ARG A 118 -13.23 26.51 -20.46
CA ARG A 118 -14.53 26.17 -19.87
C ARG A 118 -15.51 26.05 -21.03
N ALA A 119 -16.13 24.88 -21.17
CA ALA A 119 -17.14 24.67 -22.18
C ALA A 119 -18.17 25.81 -22.06
N PRO A 120 -18.55 26.48 -23.16
CA PRO A 120 -19.63 27.44 -23.13
C PRO A 120 -20.84 26.80 -22.47
N LEU A 121 -21.52 27.53 -21.58
CA LEU A 121 -22.79 27.07 -21.01
C LEU A 121 -23.75 26.85 -22.18
N LEU A 122 -23.93 25.59 -22.56
CA LEU A 122 -24.93 25.22 -23.56
C LEU A 122 -26.30 25.58 -22.97
N PRO A 123 -27.19 26.19 -23.77
CA PRO A 123 -28.55 26.46 -23.31
C PRO A 123 -29.19 25.13 -22.87
N PRO A 124 -30.04 25.14 -21.83
CA PRO A 124 -30.72 23.93 -21.38
C PRO A 124 -31.58 23.37 -22.52
N VAL A 125 -31.11 22.29 -23.14
CA VAL A 125 -31.89 21.52 -24.10
C VAL A 125 -32.82 20.63 -23.31
N ALA A 126 -34.12 20.67 -23.61
CA ALA A 126 -35.08 19.75 -23.03
C ALA A 126 -34.70 18.33 -23.45
N PHE A 127 -34.16 17.55 -22.52
CA PHE A 127 -33.82 16.15 -22.78
C PHE A 127 -35.10 15.39 -23.16
N PRO A 128 -35.13 14.67 -24.30
CA PRO A 128 -36.28 13.86 -24.65
C PRO A 128 -36.50 12.82 -23.58
N LYS A 129 -37.73 12.76 -23.05
CA LYS A 129 -38.10 11.86 -21.94
C LYS A 129 -37.90 10.41 -22.42
N PRO A 130 -37.03 9.62 -21.77
CA PRO A 130 -36.81 8.24 -22.20
C PRO A 130 -38.09 7.44 -21.98
N ILE A 131 -38.53 6.73 -23.01
CA ILE A 131 -39.66 5.79 -22.91
C ILE A 131 -39.06 4.38 -22.90
N ALA A 132 -39.25 3.67 -21.80
CA ALA A 132 -38.90 2.26 -21.72
C ALA A 132 -40.01 1.44 -22.39
N GLY A 133 -39.69 0.70 -23.45
CA GLY A 133 -40.62 -0.24 -24.07
C GLY A 133 -40.83 -1.44 -23.16
N ALA A 134 -42.08 -1.80 -22.87
CA ALA A 134 -42.45 -2.80 -21.85
C ALA A 134 -42.13 -4.27 -22.22
N GLY A 135 -41.27 -4.54 -23.20
CA GLY A 135 -41.01 -5.92 -23.65
C GLY A 135 -39.63 -6.21 -24.25
N LEU A 136 -38.78 -5.20 -24.49
CA LEU A 136 -37.41 -5.37 -24.98
C LEU A 136 -36.50 -4.35 -24.29
N PRO A 137 -35.21 -4.65 -24.05
CA PRO A 137 -34.28 -3.75 -23.36
C PRO A 137 -33.77 -2.64 -24.30
N LEU A 138 -34.69 -1.98 -24.98
CA LEU A 138 -34.39 -0.92 -25.94
C LEU A 138 -34.87 0.42 -25.36
N VAL A 139 -33.94 1.35 -25.16
CA VAL A 139 -34.25 2.75 -24.80
C VAL A 139 -34.36 3.51 -26.11
N SER A 140 -35.55 4.02 -26.42
CA SER A 140 -35.77 4.90 -27.58
C SER A 140 -36.07 6.32 -27.09
N PHE A 141 -35.55 7.30 -27.82
CA PHE A 141 -35.83 8.70 -27.58
C PHE A 141 -36.97 9.16 -28.48
N GLN A 142 -38.03 9.71 -27.88
CA GLN A 142 -39.16 10.22 -28.66
C GLN A 142 -38.72 11.48 -29.41
N ASP A 143 -38.80 11.46 -30.74
CA ASP A 143 -38.59 12.65 -31.58
C ASP A 143 -39.79 13.60 -31.39
N PRO A 144 -39.58 14.83 -30.89
CA PRO A 144 -40.68 15.78 -30.65
C PRO A 144 -41.44 16.20 -31.91
N ARG A 145 -40.97 15.83 -33.12
CA ARG A 145 -41.66 16.11 -34.39
C ARG A 145 -42.56 14.97 -34.89
N ALA A 146 -42.60 13.82 -34.23
CA ALA A 146 -43.43 12.70 -34.65
C ALA A 146 -44.90 12.90 -34.21
N ILE A 147 -45.79 13.16 -35.16
CA ILE A 147 -47.25 13.25 -34.95
C ILE A 147 -47.79 11.83 -34.66
N ILE A 148 -48.42 11.63 -33.50
CA ILE A 148 -49.07 10.36 -33.16
C ILE A 148 -50.42 10.28 -33.90
N LEU A 149 -50.52 9.42 -34.92
CA LEU A 149 -51.79 9.07 -35.54
C LEU A 149 -52.48 8.01 -34.68
N VAL A 150 -53.50 8.41 -33.91
CA VAL A 150 -54.32 7.50 -33.12
C VAL A 150 -55.37 6.85 -34.03
N GLY A 151 -55.09 5.62 -34.48
CA GLY A 151 -56.03 4.77 -35.21
C GLY A 151 -55.69 3.31 -35.01
N ASN A 152 -56.65 2.52 -34.51
CA ASN A 152 -56.50 1.08 -34.24
C ASN A 152 -56.32 0.29 -35.56
N PRO A 153 -55.16 -0.36 -35.80
CA PRO A 153 -54.86 -1.01 -37.07
C PRO A 153 -55.63 -2.31 -37.35
N TYR A 154 -56.52 -2.77 -36.46
CA TYR A 154 -57.20 -4.07 -36.56
C TYR A 154 -58.74 -3.99 -36.65
N SER A 155 -59.30 -3.03 -37.39
CA SER A 155 -60.74 -3.05 -37.68
C SER A 155 -61.01 -3.71 -39.05
N PRO A 156 -61.64 -4.89 -39.12
CA PRO A 156 -61.99 -5.51 -40.39
C PRO A 156 -63.16 -4.77 -41.08
N PRO A 157 -63.20 -4.74 -42.42
CA PRO A 157 -64.22 -4.01 -43.16
C PRO A 157 -65.59 -4.66 -43.03
N ARG A 158 -66.57 -3.90 -42.57
CA ARG A 158 -67.99 -4.31 -42.51
C ARG A 158 -68.59 -4.18 -43.91
N SER A 159 -68.96 -5.31 -44.52
CA SER A 159 -69.67 -5.36 -45.79
C SER A 159 -71.08 -4.77 -45.66
N LEU A 160 -71.46 -3.89 -46.58
CA LEU A 160 -72.83 -3.43 -46.77
C LEU A 160 -73.22 -3.68 -48.23
N SER A 161 -74.12 -4.65 -48.42
CA SER A 161 -74.84 -4.92 -49.66
C SER A 161 -75.97 -3.89 -49.82
N PRO A 162 -76.33 -3.47 -51.05
CA PRO A 162 -77.32 -2.42 -51.27
C PRO A 162 -78.75 -2.97 -51.19
N SER A 163 -79.56 -2.36 -50.32
CA SER A 163 -81.01 -2.55 -50.24
C SER A 163 -81.72 -1.33 -50.81
N THR A 164 -82.44 -1.57 -51.90
CA THR A 164 -83.31 -0.71 -52.69
C THR A 164 -84.44 -0.05 -51.87
N ARG A 165 -84.74 1.24 -52.13
CA ARG A 165 -85.97 1.76 -52.80
C ARG A 165 -86.57 3.06 -52.21
N ALA A 166 -86.70 4.04 -53.12
CA ALA A 166 -87.75 5.06 -53.35
C ALA A 166 -88.34 5.91 -52.21
N ARG A 167 -88.31 7.23 -52.41
CA ARG A 167 -89.48 7.96 -52.95
C ARG A 167 -89.05 9.16 -53.78
#